data_AF-A0A0D2HH21-F1
#
_entry.id   AF-A0A0D2HH21-F1
#
_cell.length_a   1.000
_cell.length_b   1.000
_cell.length_c   1.000
_cell.angle_alpha   90.00
_cell.angle_beta   90.00
_cell.angle_gamma   90.00
#
_symmetry.space_group_name_H-M   'P 1'
#
loop_
_entity.id
_entity.type
_entity.pdbx_description
1 polymer ?
#
loop_
_entity_poly.entity_id
_entity_poly.type
_entity_poly.pdbx_seq_one_letter_code
_entity_poly.pdbx_strand_id
1 'polypeptide(L)'
;MTAFTSSPPSNFTWQNILKFVIAASCGVPSAIERSLDRANIQWYFSNSSLGFRKMAIPLDDLTAIFNELGDLEKEFAQVELDSLRRKQFSSQPLYSKRESLFRRIPDFWPTVFGSGPEEIRQSFSPDDLALIASIKSFSVDRYQIQSETEGEPRSLRFTFKFGPNEFIENTTLIKEFEHRADDDGPGSLVSKPVPIKWKGKKKDLTKGLLDAAVDVYNAEEALKLKNGDKVIDVVDREALWQYEKLREKIVQLDEDDDYQPSFFCWFGFRGAVDAGKSKKTNEDGEDEGDDDDIEGMLEVEIFPAGEELATTLAEDLWPDAMDYFMSAHSEETDFDDDEHEDEEDDDEAPELVLVQEDNARPRKKPRTG
;
A
#
# COMPACT_ATOMS: atom_id res chain seq x y z
N MET A 1 -30.61 45.94 -7.59
CA MET A 1 -29.28 46.12 -6.94
C MET A 1 -29.14 45.00 -5.91
N THR A 2 -29.06 43.75 -6.40
CA THR A 2 -27.82 42.94 -6.52
C THR A 2 -27.20 42.60 -5.16
N ALA A 3 -27.63 41.45 -4.63
CA ALA A 3 -26.99 40.74 -3.53
C ALA A 3 -25.59 40.30 -3.97
N PHE A 4 -24.58 40.56 -3.14
CA PHE A 4 -23.27 39.91 -3.24
C PHE A 4 -23.18 38.91 -2.09
N THR A 5 -23.46 37.65 -2.42
CA THR A 5 -23.02 36.48 -1.66
C THR A 5 -21.58 36.18 -2.09
N SER A 6 -20.59 36.51 -1.27
CA SER A 6 -19.21 36.03 -1.49
C SER A 6 -18.92 34.91 -0.49
N SER A 7 -18.87 33.66 -0.98
CA SER A 7 -18.29 32.54 -0.24
C SER A 7 -16.80 32.81 0.06
N PRO A 8 -16.25 32.27 1.17
CA PRO A 8 -14.82 32.32 1.44
C PRO A 8 -14.04 31.47 0.42
N PRO A 9 -12.77 31.81 0.12
CA PRO A 9 -11.95 31.08 -0.85
C PRO A 9 -11.65 29.65 -0.36
N SER A 10 -11.70 28.70 -1.30
CA SER A 10 -11.76 27.25 -1.08
C SER A 10 -10.47 26.55 -0.64
N ASN A 11 -9.42 27.28 -0.22
CA ASN A 11 -8.13 26.69 0.17
C ASN A 11 -7.75 27.03 1.62
N PHE A 12 -8.69 26.87 2.54
CA PHE A 12 -8.48 27.04 3.99
C PHE A 12 -8.79 25.72 4.71
N THR A 13 -7.77 24.90 4.94
CA THR A 13 -7.89 23.65 5.71
C THR A 13 -7.52 23.89 7.19
N TRP A 14 -8.10 23.09 8.09
CA TRP A 14 -7.80 23.12 9.54
C TRP A 14 -6.31 22.96 9.86
N GLN A 15 -5.57 22.28 8.98
CA GLN A 15 -4.12 22.13 9.09
C GLN A 15 -3.37 23.47 8.98
N ASN A 16 -3.85 24.43 8.19
CA ASN A 16 -3.25 25.76 8.08
C ASN A 16 -3.48 26.60 9.34
N ILE A 17 -4.60 26.38 10.04
CA ILE A 17 -4.91 27.01 11.33
C ILE A 17 -3.97 26.45 12.41
N LEU A 18 -3.77 25.12 12.42
CA LEU A 18 -2.87 24.46 13.37
C LEU A 18 -1.40 24.95 13.19
N LYS A 19 -0.92 25.04 11.95
CA LYS A 19 0.42 25.57 11.64
C LYS A 19 0.60 27.04 12.04
N PHE A 20 -0.43 27.88 11.87
CA PHE A 20 -0.37 29.29 12.24
C PHE A 20 -0.37 29.51 13.76
N VAL A 21 -1.15 28.71 14.49
CA VAL A 21 -1.23 28.78 15.97
C VAL A 21 0.07 28.30 16.61
N ILE A 22 0.69 27.24 16.07
CA ILE A 22 1.98 26.73 16.55
C ILE A 22 3.13 27.72 16.28
N ALA A 23 3.16 28.34 15.10
CA ALA A 23 4.18 29.35 14.77
C ALA A 23 4.09 30.59 15.68
N ALA A 24 2.87 31.00 16.04
CA ALA A 24 2.65 32.14 16.94
C ALA A 24 3.01 31.87 18.41
N SER A 25 2.95 30.61 18.88
CA SER A 25 3.33 30.26 20.26
C SER A 25 4.82 30.03 20.45
N CYS A 26 5.55 29.66 19.40
CA CYS A 26 6.97 29.28 19.49
C CYS A 26 7.97 30.40 19.17
N GLY A 27 7.50 31.60 18.77
CA GLY A 27 8.38 32.75 18.56
C GLY A 27 9.38 32.60 17.39
N VAL A 28 9.14 31.67 16.46
CA VAL A 28 9.96 31.48 15.26
C VAL A 28 9.39 32.34 14.13
N PRO A 29 10.17 33.22 13.47
CA PRO A 29 9.70 33.93 12.29
C PRO A 29 9.64 32.94 11.12
N SER A 30 8.47 32.36 10.84
CA SER A 30 8.28 31.59 9.62
C SER A 30 7.91 32.50 8.45
N ALA A 31 8.35 32.14 7.25
CA ALA A 31 8.18 32.87 5.99
C ALA A 31 6.71 33.11 5.55
N ILE A 32 5.72 32.70 6.36
CA ILE A 32 4.28 32.93 6.18
C ILE A 32 3.90 34.41 6.40
N GLU A 33 4.79 35.21 7.01
CA GLU A 33 4.54 36.65 7.23
C GLU A 33 4.46 37.49 5.95
N ARG A 34 4.81 36.94 4.77
CA ARG A 34 4.83 37.70 3.49
C ARG A 34 3.53 37.64 2.68
N SER A 35 2.55 36.80 3.01
CA SER A 35 1.34 36.64 2.18
C SER A 35 0.02 37.07 2.82
N LEU A 36 0.02 37.50 4.09
CA LEU A 36 -1.20 37.98 4.76
C LEU A 36 -1.11 39.48 5.00
N ASP A 37 -1.86 40.21 4.18
CA ASP A 37 -1.96 41.67 4.21
C ASP A 37 -2.36 42.15 5.62
N ARG A 38 -1.49 42.96 6.24
CA ARG A 38 -1.64 43.48 7.62
C ARG A 38 -3.00 44.17 7.86
N ALA A 39 -3.65 44.62 6.79
CA ALA A 39 -4.97 45.26 6.81
C ALA A 39 -6.12 44.31 7.23
N ASN A 40 -6.07 43.02 6.89
CA ASN A 40 -7.15 42.07 7.21
C ASN A 40 -7.20 41.65 8.68
N ILE A 41 -6.03 41.56 9.32
CA ILE A 41 -5.91 41.26 10.75
C ILE A 41 -6.47 42.43 11.57
N GLN A 42 -6.16 43.66 11.17
CA GLN A 42 -6.57 44.87 11.88
C GLN A 42 -8.10 45.10 11.84
N TRP A 43 -8.77 44.68 10.76
CA TRP A 43 -10.23 44.75 10.64
C TRP A 43 -10.97 43.77 11.57
N TYR A 44 -10.47 42.53 11.70
CA TYR A 44 -11.08 41.51 12.58
C TYR A 44 -10.98 41.88 14.07
N PHE A 45 -9.85 42.46 14.49
CA PHE A 45 -9.66 42.91 15.86
C PHE A 45 -10.49 44.14 16.23
N SER A 46 -10.78 45.03 15.26
CA SER A 46 -11.49 46.28 15.55
C SER A 46 -13.02 46.14 15.62
N ASN A 47 -13.61 45.09 15.02
CA ASN A 47 -15.07 44.92 14.94
C ASN A 47 -15.68 43.86 15.89
N SER A 48 -14.87 43.11 16.65
CA SER A 48 -15.38 42.06 17.55
C SER A 48 -15.61 42.51 19.00
N SER A 49 -15.81 43.81 19.24
CA SER A 49 -15.98 44.40 20.59
C SER A 49 -17.40 44.28 21.18
N LEU A 50 -18.32 43.52 20.59
CA LEU A 50 -19.60 43.20 21.21
C LEU A 50 -19.88 41.70 21.19
N GLY A 51 -19.71 41.05 22.34
CA GLY A 51 -20.49 39.85 22.68
C GLY A 51 -19.78 38.50 22.61
N PHE A 52 -18.54 38.40 22.12
CA PHE A 52 -17.75 37.18 22.32
C PHE A 52 -16.96 37.29 23.62
N ARG A 53 -17.47 36.68 24.70
CA ARG A 53 -16.61 36.33 25.84
C ARG A 53 -15.42 35.56 25.26
N LYS A 54 -14.23 36.15 25.30
CA LYS A 54 -12.97 35.43 25.05
C LYS A 54 -12.86 34.33 26.09
N MET A 55 -13.38 33.13 25.78
CA MET A 55 -12.88 31.90 26.39
C MET A 55 -11.57 31.58 25.68
N ALA A 56 -10.56 32.41 25.93
CA ALA A 56 -9.20 31.99 25.67
C ALA A 56 -8.87 30.99 26.77
N ILE A 57 -8.86 29.70 26.42
CA ILE A 57 -8.34 28.65 27.29
C ILE A 57 -6.91 29.08 27.65
N PRO A 58 -6.55 29.17 28.94
CA PRO A 58 -5.16 29.41 29.35
C PRO A 58 -4.21 28.47 28.61
N LEU A 59 -3.03 28.94 28.22
CA LEU A 59 -2.10 28.12 27.41
C LEU A 59 -1.76 26.79 28.10
N ASP A 60 -1.61 26.80 29.43
CA ASP A 60 -1.38 25.60 30.23
C ASP A 60 -2.56 24.60 30.18
N ASP A 61 -3.79 25.11 30.23
CA ASP A 61 -5.01 24.30 30.10
C ASP A 61 -5.12 23.72 28.68
N LEU A 62 -4.69 24.46 27.66
CA LEU A 62 -4.68 23.98 26.27
C LEU A 62 -3.63 22.88 26.06
N THR A 63 -2.43 23.03 26.64
CA THR A 63 -1.39 21.98 26.64
C THR A 63 -1.89 20.72 27.35
N ALA A 64 -2.57 20.85 28.49
CA ALA A 64 -3.16 19.72 29.18
C ALA A 64 -4.19 18.99 28.30
N ILE A 65 -5.09 19.72 27.63
CA ILE A 65 -6.08 19.15 26.71
C ILE A 65 -5.41 18.40 25.55
N PHE A 66 -4.35 18.94 24.95
CA PHE A 66 -3.64 18.26 23.86
C PHE A 66 -2.93 16.98 24.32
N ASN A 67 -2.40 16.96 25.56
CA ASN A 67 -1.83 15.74 26.13
C ASN A 67 -2.92 14.68 26.36
N GLU A 68 -4.05 15.07 26.94
CA GLU A 68 -5.20 14.17 27.13
C GLU A 68 -5.73 13.62 25.79
N LEU A 69 -5.82 14.47 24.76
CA LEU A 69 -6.21 14.04 23.42
C LEU A 69 -5.18 13.07 22.83
N GLY A 70 -3.88 13.36 22.98
CA GLY A 70 -2.82 12.47 22.51
C GLY A 70 -2.85 11.09 23.18
N ASP A 71 -3.18 11.02 24.47
CA ASP A 71 -3.34 9.75 25.17
C ASP A 71 -4.62 9.01 24.72
N LEU A 72 -5.72 9.73 24.48
CA LEU A 72 -6.95 9.15 23.93
C LEU A 72 -6.76 8.58 22.51
N GLU A 73 -6.01 9.27 21.64
CA GLU A 73 -5.69 8.76 20.29
C GLU A 73 -4.84 7.47 20.35
N LYS A 74 -3.94 7.35 21.33
CA LYS A 74 -3.21 6.08 21.55
C LYS A 74 -4.15 4.95 21.97
N GLU A 75 -5.16 5.24 22.79
CA GLU A 75 -6.18 4.24 23.17
C GLU A 75 -7.00 3.79 21.95
N PHE A 76 -7.42 4.72 21.07
CA PHE A 76 -8.08 4.36 19.81
C PHE A 76 -7.20 3.50 18.91
N ALA A 77 -5.93 3.89 18.73
CA ALA A 77 -4.97 3.11 17.94
C ALA A 77 -4.78 1.68 18.50
N GLN A 78 -4.75 1.53 19.82
CA GLN A 78 -4.67 0.21 20.45
C GLN A 78 -5.92 -0.65 20.19
N VAL A 79 -7.12 -0.05 20.24
CA VAL A 79 -8.37 -0.75 19.94
C VAL A 79 -8.41 -1.22 18.48
N GLU A 80 -8.01 -0.39 17.53
CA GLU A 80 -7.96 -0.76 16.11
C GLU A 80 -6.93 -1.89 15.86
N LEU A 81 -5.76 -1.79 16.47
CA LEU A 81 -4.72 -2.83 16.37
C LEU A 81 -5.21 -4.17 16.96
N ASP A 82 -5.88 -4.14 18.12
CA ASP A 82 -6.49 -5.32 18.73
C ASP A 82 -7.60 -5.91 17.86
N SER A 83 -8.43 -5.07 17.25
CA SER A 83 -9.49 -5.48 16.32
C SER A 83 -8.91 -6.18 15.10
N LEU A 84 -7.88 -5.60 14.49
CA LEU A 84 -7.15 -6.20 13.38
C LEU A 84 -6.57 -7.57 13.78
N ARG A 85 -5.89 -7.66 14.93
CA ARG A 85 -5.30 -8.92 15.41
C ARG A 85 -6.34 -10.03 15.55
N ARG A 86 -7.46 -9.74 16.23
CA ARG A 86 -8.55 -10.70 16.42
C ARG A 86 -9.14 -11.15 15.09
N LYS A 87 -9.45 -10.19 14.20
CA LYS A 87 -9.97 -10.47 12.84
C LYS A 87 -9.05 -11.44 12.11
N GLN A 88 -7.76 -11.15 12.09
CA GLN A 88 -6.77 -11.89 11.31
C GLN A 88 -6.52 -13.28 11.90
N PHE A 89 -6.40 -13.38 13.24
CA PHE A 89 -6.27 -14.67 13.92
C PHE A 89 -7.47 -15.59 13.63
N SER A 90 -8.69 -15.10 13.77
CA SER A 90 -9.90 -15.90 13.50
C SER A 90 -10.07 -16.26 12.01
N SER A 91 -9.49 -15.48 11.09
CA SER A 91 -9.59 -15.70 9.64
C SER A 91 -8.61 -16.76 9.12
N GLN A 92 -7.51 -17.04 9.81
CA GLN A 92 -6.49 -18.00 9.39
C GLN A 92 -7.04 -19.41 9.00
N PRO A 93 -7.91 -20.07 9.78
CA PRO A 93 -8.48 -21.36 9.37
C PRO A 93 -9.41 -21.25 8.15
N LEU A 94 -10.02 -20.09 7.91
CA LEU A 94 -10.85 -19.85 6.73
C LEU A 94 -9.99 -19.70 5.47
N TYR A 95 -8.89 -18.94 5.55
CA TYR A 95 -7.92 -18.83 4.45
C TYR A 95 -7.29 -20.18 4.10
N SER A 96 -7.03 -21.03 5.09
CA SER A 96 -6.53 -22.39 4.87
C SER A 96 -7.52 -23.25 4.07
N LYS A 97 -8.82 -23.13 4.37
CA LYS A 97 -9.89 -23.79 3.60
C LYS A 97 -10.01 -23.18 2.20
N ARG A 98 -9.92 -21.86 2.06
CA ARG A 98 -9.97 -21.16 0.78
C ARG A 98 -8.86 -21.62 -0.16
N GLU A 99 -7.63 -21.67 0.34
CA GLU A 99 -6.46 -22.17 -0.38
C GLU A 99 -6.65 -23.61 -0.89
N SER A 100 -7.32 -24.47 -0.12
CA SER A 100 -7.62 -25.84 -0.55
C SER A 100 -8.60 -25.90 -1.73
N LEU A 101 -9.48 -24.90 -1.86
CA LEU A 101 -10.41 -24.76 -2.97
C LEU A 101 -9.73 -24.17 -4.20
N PHE A 102 -8.97 -23.08 -4.04
CA PHE A 102 -8.24 -22.42 -5.13
C PHE A 102 -7.29 -23.37 -5.87
N ARG A 103 -6.61 -24.28 -5.17
CA ARG A 103 -5.73 -25.28 -5.81
C ARG A 103 -6.43 -26.24 -6.78
N ARG A 104 -7.75 -26.36 -6.69
CA ARG A 104 -8.55 -27.22 -7.58
C ARG A 104 -8.98 -26.49 -8.85
N ILE A 105 -8.80 -25.18 -8.90
CA ILE A 105 -9.12 -24.33 -10.04
C ILE A 105 -7.84 -24.17 -10.88
N PRO A 106 -7.83 -24.63 -12.14
CA PRO A 106 -6.70 -24.42 -13.03
C PRO A 106 -6.40 -22.93 -13.19
N ASP A 107 -5.11 -22.60 -13.24
CA ASP A 107 -4.60 -21.26 -13.55
C ASP A 107 -5.17 -20.10 -12.71
N PHE A 108 -5.75 -20.42 -11.54
CA PHE A 108 -6.35 -19.45 -10.62
C PHE A 108 -5.44 -18.25 -10.33
N TRP A 109 -4.23 -18.51 -9.81
CA TRP A 109 -3.31 -17.42 -9.44
C TRP A 109 -2.78 -16.64 -10.64
N PRO A 110 -2.32 -17.27 -11.75
CA PRO A 110 -2.00 -16.55 -12.97
C PRO A 110 -3.11 -15.60 -13.44
N THR A 111 -4.37 -16.07 -13.47
CA THR A 111 -5.52 -15.23 -13.83
C THR A 111 -5.71 -14.09 -12.83
N VAL A 112 -5.69 -14.37 -11.53
CA VAL A 112 -5.84 -13.36 -10.47
C VAL A 112 -4.76 -12.27 -10.53
N PHE A 113 -3.51 -12.64 -10.79
CA PHE A 113 -2.44 -11.65 -10.97
C PHE A 113 -2.64 -10.84 -12.26
N GLY A 114 -3.14 -11.46 -13.34
CA GLY A 114 -3.43 -10.79 -14.61
C GLY A 114 -4.61 -9.82 -14.56
N SER A 115 -5.62 -10.08 -13.72
CA SER A 115 -6.82 -9.24 -13.55
C SER A 115 -6.84 -8.43 -12.27
N GLY A 116 -5.81 -8.56 -11.42
CA GLY A 116 -5.70 -7.93 -10.11
C GLY A 116 -5.62 -6.40 -10.13
N PRO A 117 -5.41 -5.75 -8.98
CA PRO A 117 -5.19 -4.31 -8.86
C PRO A 117 -4.17 -3.77 -9.88
N GLU A 118 -4.41 -2.56 -10.37
CA GLU A 118 -3.58 -1.95 -11.42
C GLU A 118 -2.14 -1.76 -10.95
N GLU A 119 -1.92 -1.44 -9.68
CA GLU A 119 -0.60 -1.25 -9.07
C GLU A 119 0.24 -2.55 -9.16
N ILE A 120 -0.41 -3.71 -9.04
CA ILE A 120 0.25 -5.01 -9.22
C ILE A 120 0.51 -5.25 -10.70
N ARG A 121 -0.45 -4.99 -11.59
CA ARG A 121 -0.29 -5.24 -13.02
C ARG A 121 0.80 -4.38 -13.65
N GLN A 122 0.89 -3.11 -13.26
CA GLN A 122 1.91 -2.18 -13.74
C GLN A 122 3.31 -2.56 -13.29
N SER A 123 3.45 -3.36 -12.23
CA SER A 123 4.74 -3.85 -11.77
C SER A 123 5.30 -5.01 -12.61
N PHE A 124 4.49 -5.60 -13.51
CA PHE A 124 4.93 -6.70 -14.36
C PHE A 124 5.53 -6.19 -15.68
N SER A 125 6.70 -6.73 -16.01
CA SER A 125 7.23 -6.67 -17.37
C SER A 125 6.71 -7.84 -18.22
N PRO A 126 6.72 -7.74 -19.56
CA PRO A 126 6.37 -8.85 -20.44
C PRO A 126 7.22 -10.12 -20.20
N ASP A 127 8.48 -9.94 -19.80
CA ASP A 127 9.43 -11.02 -19.47
C ASP A 127 9.00 -11.81 -18.22
N ASP A 128 8.23 -11.20 -17.30
CA ASP A 128 7.79 -11.82 -16.05
C ASP A 128 6.63 -12.83 -16.24
N LEU A 129 5.81 -12.61 -17.28
CA LEU A 129 4.52 -13.29 -17.46
C LEU A 129 4.67 -14.82 -17.50
N ALA A 130 5.73 -15.33 -18.13
CA ALA A 130 5.98 -16.76 -18.23
C ALA A 130 6.32 -17.40 -16.88
N LEU A 131 7.01 -16.67 -15.99
CA LEU A 131 7.27 -17.15 -14.63
C LEU A 131 6.03 -17.01 -13.74
N ILE A 132 5.28 -15.92 -13.88
CA ILE A 132 4.01 -15.69 -13.17
C ILE A 132 2.99 -16.79 -13.52
N ALA A 133 2.89 -17.19 -14.79
CA ALA A 133 2.04 -18.30 -15.24
C ALA A 133 2.36 -19.64 -14.57
N SER A 134 3.56 -19.79 -13.99
CA SER A 134 3.94 -20.99 -13.26
C SER A 134 3.53 -20.98 -11.78
N ILE A 135 2.97 -19.90 -11.26
CA ILE A 135 2.49 -19.80 -9.87
C ILE A 135 1.33 -20.80 -9.67
N LYS A 136 1.48 -21.68 -8.68
CA LYS A 136 0.46 -22.68 -8.29
C LYS A 136 -0.25 -22.33 -7.00
N SER A 137 0.36 -21.50 -6.17
CA SER A 137 -0.20 -21.05 -4.90
C SER A 137 0.48 -19.76 -4.49
N PHE A 138 -0.32 -18.83 -4.01
CA PHE A 138 0.10 -17.61 -3.34
C PHE A 138 -0.63 -17.55 -2.00
N SER A 139 0.02 -17.08 -0.96
CA SER A 139 -0.62 -16.84 0.33
C SER A 139 0.01 -15.70 1.08
N VAL A 140 -0.83 -14.93 1.79
CA VAL A 140 -0.42 -13.89 2.71
C VAL A 140 -0.82 -14.30 4.13
N ASP A 141 0.13 -14.22 5.06
CA ASP A 141 -0.12 -14.46 6.47
C ASP A 141 0.55 -13.42 7.37
N ARG A 142 -0.12 -13.07 8.48
CA ARG A 142 0.40 -12.15 9.49
C ARG A 142 1.15 -12.95 10.55
N TYR A 143 2.36 -13.35 10.19
CA TYR A 143 3.12 -14.41 10.87
C TYR A 143 3.50 -14.15 12.33
N GLN A 144 3.50 -12.89 12.74
CA GLN A 144 3.84 -12.49 14.11
C GLN A 144 2.63 -12.52 15.05
N ILE A 145 1.42 -12.79 14.56
CA ILE A 145 0.24 -13.04 15.41
C ILE A 145 0.39 -14.42 16.07
N GLN A 146 0.36 -14.44 17.40
CA GLN A 146 0.47 -15.67 18.20
C GLN A 146 -0.88 -16.08 18.78
N SER A 147 -1.74 -15.10 19.12
CA SER A 147 -3.10 -15.30 19.62
C SER A 147 -3.99 -14.10 19.31
N GLU A 148 -5.28 -14.17 19.68
CA GLU A 148 -6.21 -13.04 19.61
C GLU A 148 -5.76 -11.79 20.38
N THR A 149 -4.83 -11.93 21.33
CA THR A 149 -4.37 -10.85 22.23
C THR A 149 -2.86 -10.61 22.18
N GLU A 150 -2.10 -11.40 21.41
CA GLU A 150 -0.63 -11.33 21.39
C GLU A 150 -0.07 -11.41 19.98
N GLY A 151 0.97 -10.61 19.73
CA GLY A 151 1.67 -10.53 18.45
C GLY A 151 1.39 -9.24 17.69
N GLU A 152 2.26 -8.94 16.71
CA GLU A 152 2.15 -7.79 15.83
C GLU A 152 1.34 -8.16 14.58
N PRO A 153 0.13 -7.60 14.41
CA PRO A 153 -0.72 -7.94 13.27
C PRO A 153 -0.30 -7.28 11.96
N ARG A 154 0.52 -6.23 11.95
CA ARG A 154 0.88 -5.49 10.72
C ARG A 154 2.04 -6.10 9.94
N SER A 155 2.83 -6.98 10.57
CA SER A 155 3.88 -7.73 9.87
C SER A 155 3.28 -8.77 8.92
N LEU A 156 3.84 -8.89 7.73
CA LEU A 156 3.29 -9.68 6.62
C LEU A 156 4.30 -10.73 6.16
N ARG A 157 3.80 -11.88 5.73
CA ARG A 157 4.57 -12.91 5.04
C ARG A 157 3.84 -13.32 3.77
N PHE A 158 4.57 -13.26 2.66
CA PHE A 158 4.13 -13.68 1.35
C PHE A 158 4.81 -14.98 1.00
N THR A 159 4.03 -15.98 0.60
CA THR A 159 4.54 -17.28 0.14
C THR A 159 4.07 -17.53 -1.28
N PHE A 160 5.03 -17.62 -2.20
CA PHE A 160 4.79 -18.01 -3.59
C PHE A 160 5.26 -19.44 -3.80
N LYS A 161 4.43 -20.27 -4.43
CA LYS A 161 4.79 -21.63 -4.83
C LYS A 161 4.70 -21.77 -6.33
N PHE A 162 5.79 -22.22 -6.93
CA PHE A 162 5.93 -22.33 -8.37
C PHE A 162 5.88 -23.80 -8.79
N GLY A 163 5.22 -24.05 -9.92
CA GLY A 163 5.37 -25.30 -10.66
C GLY A 163 6.72 -25.36 -11.40
N PRO A 164 7.01 -26.49 -12.06
CA PRO A 164 8.18 -26.59 -12.93
C PRO A 164 8.16 -25.49 -14.01
N ASN A 165 9.25 -24.73 -14.10
CA ASN A 165 9.43 -23.63 -15.06
C ASN A 165 10.89 -23.57 -15.53
N GLU A 166 11.19 -22.74 -16.54
CA GLU A 166 12.54 -22.63 -17.10
C GLU A 166 13.43 -21.55 -16.45
N PHE A 167 12.89 -20.75 -15.53
CA PHE A 167 13.55 -19.58 -14.98
C PHE A 167 14.29 -19.86 -13.68
N ILE A 168 13.63 -20.51 -12.73
CA ILE A 168 14.11 -20.66 -11.35
C ILE A 168 14.17 -22.12 -10.91
N GLU A 169 15.10 -22.42 -10.00
CA GLU A 169 15.18 -23.70 -9.30
C GLU A 169 14.27 -23.74 -8.07
N ASN A 170 13.95 -22.58 -7.49
CA ASN A 170 13.08 -22.48 -6.32
C ASN A 170 11.68 -23.01 -6.64
N THR A 171 11.16 -23.86 -5.76
CA THR A 171 9.74 -24.25 -5.76
C THR A 171 8.90 -23.38 -4.84
N THR A 172 9.54 -22.65 -3.92
CA THR A 172 8.90 -21.75 -2.98
C THR A 172 9.78 -20.54 -2.72
N LEU A 173 9.19 -19.34 -2.76
CA LEU A 173 9.80 -18.09 -2.33
C LEU A 173 8.96 -17.53 -1.19
N ILE A 174 9.62 -17.12 -0.11
CA ILE A 174 8.99 -16.52 1.07
C ILE A 174 9.61 -15.15 1.26
N LYS A 175 8.78 -14.12 1.32
CA LYS A 175 9.17 -12.73 1.58
C LYS A 175 8.44 -12.26 2.83
N GLU A 176 9.19 -11.83 3.84
CA GLU A 176 8.65 -11.37 5.13
C GLU A 176 8.89 -9.87 5.29
N PHE A 177 7.89 -9.17 5.80
CA PHE A 177 7.93 -7.75 6.15
C PHE A 177 7.61 -7.61 7.62
N GLU A 178 8.46 -6.87 8.33
CA GLU A 178 8.29 -6.53 9.73
C GLU A 178 7.74 -5.10 9.80
N HIS A 179 6.65 -4.91 10.53
CA HIS A 179 6.20 -3.56 10.87
C HIS A 179 7.16 -2.93 11.86
N ARG A 180 7.60 -1.71 11.57
CA ARG A 180 8.31 -0.85 12.51
C ARG A 180 7.45 0.37 12.82
N ALA A 181 7.22 0.59 14.10
CA ALA A 181 6.54 1.80 14.54
C ALA A 181 7.45 3.02 14.40
N ASP A 182 6.87 4.11 13.91
CA ASP A 182 7.50 5.42 13.90
C ASP A 182 7.05 6.22 15.12
N ASP A 183 7.90 7.14 15.58
CA ASP A 183 7.58 8.00 16.72
C ASP A 183 6.40 8.96 16.41
N ASP A 184 6.24 9.34 15.13
CA ASP A 184 5.30 10.38 14.67
C ASP A 184 4.40 9.92 13.50
N GLY A 185 4.17 8.61 13.30
CA GLY A 185 3.47 8.12 12.12
C GLY A 185 2.91 6.69 12.19
N PRO A 186 2.30 6.19 11.10
CA PRO A 186 1.71 4.85 11.02
C PRO A 186 2.76 3.70 11.09
N GLY A 187 4.05 4.04 11.05
CA GLY A 187 5.14 3.09 10.90
C GLY A 187 5.43 2.76 9.43
N SER A 188 6.47 1.96 9.20
CA SER A 188 6.86 1.47 7.87
C SER A 188 7.03 -0.05 7.86
N LEU A 189 7.00 -0.64 6.67
CA LEU A 189 7.32 -2.05 6.48
C LEU A 189 8.78 -2.24 6.05
N VAL A 190 9.56 -2.92 6.88
CA VAL A 190 10.94 -3.30 6.54
C VAL A 190 11.06 -4.76 6.15
N SER A 191 12.00 -5.08 5.27
CA SER A 191 12.21 -6.44 4.79
C SER A 191 13.70 -6.76 4.58
N LYS A 192 13.96 -8.02 4.23
CA LYS A 192 15.29 -8.54 3.86
C LYS A 192 15.24 -9.04 2.43
N PRO A 193 16.31 -8.87 1.63
CA PRO A 193 16.30 -9.35 0.27
C PRO A 193 16.26 -10.88 0.26
N VAL A 194 15.50 -11.46 -0.68
CA VAL A 194 15.31 -12.89 -0.83
C VAL A 194 15.95 -13.33 -2.14
N PRO A 195 17.07 -14.08 -2.11
CA PRO A 195 17.74 -14.50 -3.33
C PRO A 195 16.90 -15.51 -4.11
N ILE A 196 16.85 -15.32 -5.43
CA ILE A 196 16.23 -16.26 -6.37
C ILE A 196 17.33 -17.05 -7.07
N LYS A 197 17.22 -18.38 -7.07
CA LYS A 197 18.15 -19.27 -7.76
C LYS A 197 17.74 -19.41 -9.22
N TRP A 198 18.20 -18.47 -10.04
CA TRP A 198 18.00 -18.51 -11.48
C TRP A 198 18.74 -19.69 -12.12
N LYS A 199 18.09 -20.37 -13.07
CA LYS A 199 18.67 -21.49 -13.84
C LYS A 199 19.78 -21.08 -14.82
N GLY A 200 20.04 -19.78 -14.92
CA GLY A 200 21.16 -19.22 -15.65
C GLY A 200 21.02 -17.71 -15.81
N LYS A 201 22.12 -17.03 -16.16
CA LYS A 201 22.15 -15.56 -16.31
C LYS A 201 21.15 -15.00 -17.32
N LYS A 202 20.84 -15.75 -18.39
CA LYS A 202 19.84 -15.36 -19.39
C LYS A 202 18.39 -15.58 -18.94
N LYS A 203 18.21 -16.29 -17.84
CA LYS A 203 16.91 -16.58 -17.23
C LYS A 203 16.65 -15.72 -15.99
N ASP A 204 17.63 -14.91 -15.60
CA ASP A 204 17.49 -13.91 -14.56
C ASP A 204 16.73 -12.69 -15.10
N LEU A 205 15.48 -12.58 -14.66
CA LEU A 205 14.56 -11.51 -15.05
C LEU A 205 14.95 -10.16 -14.42
N THR A 206 15.67 -10.19 -13.31
CA THR A 206 16.15 -8.98 -12.61
C THR A 206 17.43 -8.42 -13.23
N LYS A 207 17.95 -9.07 -14.28
CA LYS A 207 19.23 -8.76 -14.92
C LYS A 207 20.40 -8.69 -13.91
N GLY A 208 20.28 -9.40 -12.78
CA GLY A 208 21.23 -9.44 -11.68
C GLY A 208 21.20 -8.24 -10.74
N LEU A 209 20.15 -7.41 -10.76
CA LEU A 209 19.93 -6.37 -9.74
C LEU A 209 19.65 -7.02 -8.37
N LEU A 210 18.85 -8.09 -8.34
CA LEU A 210 18.54 -8.78 -7.10
C LEU A 210 19.80 -9.36 -6.43
N ASP A 211 20.67 -10.01 -7.21
CA ASP A 211 21.95 -10.52 -6.71
C ASP A 211 22.82 -9.38 -6.13
N ALA A 212 22.85 -8.22 -6.79
CA ALA A 212 23.60 -7.06 -6.30
C ALA A 212 22.98 -6.49 -5.00
N ALA A 213 21.66 -6.42 -4.88
CA ALA A 213 20.99 -6.00 -3.65
C ALA A 213 21.23 -6.98 -2.48
N VAL A 214 21.24 -8.29 -2.77
CA VAL A 214 21.61 -9.34 -1.80
C VAL A 214 23.08 -9.20 -1.38
N ASP A 215 23.99 -8.91 -2.31
CA ASP A 215 25.41 -8.67 -2.00
C ASP A 215 25.61 -7.47 -1.07
N VAL A 216 24.88 -6.36 -1.30
CA VAL A 216 24.89 -5.18 -0.42
C VAL A 216 24.42 -5.55 0.99
N TYR A 217 23.27 -6.21 1.10
CA TYR A 217 22.74 -6.64 2.39
C TYR A 217 23.69 -7.57 3.14
N ASN A 218 24.28 -8.55 2.46
CA ASN A 218 25.24 -9.48 3.08
C ASN A 218 26.51 -8.75 3.55
N ALA A 219 26.96 -7.73 2.81
CA ALA A 219 28.11 -6.92 3.21
C ALA A 219 27.82 -6.08 4.46
N GLU A 220 26.65 -5.45 4.54
CA GLU A 220 26.21 -4.74 5.74
C GLU A 220 26.13 -5.69 6.94
N GLU A 221 25.50 -6.86 6.80
CA GLU A 221 25.39 -7.85 7.87
C GLU A 221 26.76 -8.37 8.33
N ALA A 222 27.73 -8.51 7.43
CA ALA A 222 29.09 -8.94 7.76
C ALA A 222 29.87 -7.88 8.56
N LEU A 223 29.49 -6.61 8.46
CA LEU A 223 30.13 -5.50 9.15
C LEU A 223 29.38 -5.05 10.41
N LYS A 224 28.29 -5.73 10.76
CA LYS A 224 27.59 -5.53 12.04
C LYS A 224 28.37 -6.17 13.18
N LEU A 225 28.89 -5.35 14.10
CA LEU A 225 29.47 -5.83 15.35
C LEU A 225 28.38 -6.01 16.40
N LYS A 226 28.35 -7.19 17.03
CA LYS A 226 27.51 -7.43 18.21
C LYS A 226 28.30 -7.09 19.46
N ASN A 227 27.94 -5.99 20.14
CA ASN A 227 28.43 -5.66 21.47
C ASN A 227 27.31 -5.88 22.50
N GLY A 228 27.14 -7.14 22.93
CA GLY A 228 25.96 -7.56 23.70
C GLY A 228 24.69 -7.51 22.84
N ASP A 229 23.62 -6.90 23.36
CA ASP A 229 22.34 -6.72 22.65
C ASP A 229 22.35 -5.56 21.65
N LYS A 230 23.41 -4.73 21.64
CA LYS A 230 23.54 -3.61 20.70
C LYS A 230 24.31 -4.05 19.47
N VAL A 231 23.64 -3.96 18.32
CA VAL A 231 24.25 -4.07 17.01
C VAL A 231 24.75 -2.67 16.62
N ILE A 232 26.04 -2.57 16.30
CA ILE A 232 26.66 -1.33 15.83
C ILE A 232 27.09 -1.55 14.39
N ASP A 233 26.61 -0.70 13.49
CA ASP A 233 27.09 -0.63 12.12
C ASP A 233 28.48 -0.01 12.12
N VAL A 234 29.47 -0.76 11.64
CA VAL A 234 30.88 -0.33 11.65
C VAL A 234 31.21 0.55 10.45
N VAL A 235 30.42 0.46 9.39
CA VAL A 235 30.68 1.11 8.11
C VAL A 235 29.35 1.61 7.56
N ASP A 236 29.35 2.85 7.07
CA ASP A 236 28.22 3.45 6.37
C ASP A 236 27.94 2.67 5.07
N ARG A 237 26.65 2.48 4.74
CA ARG A 237 26.23 1.69 3.57
C ARG A 237 26.87 2.18 2.28
N GLU A 238 26.99 3.50 2.14
CA GLU A 238 27.54 4.21 0.98
C GLU A 238 29.04 3.96 0.80
N ALA A 239 29.74 3.56 1.87
CA ALA A 239 31.16 3.21 1.80
C ALA A 239 31.41 1.78 1.30
N LEU A 240 30.35 0.98 1.09
CA LEU A 240 30.45 -0.36 0.55
C LEU A 240 30.64 -0.31 -0.97
N TRP A 241 31.69 -0.95 -1.49
CA TRP A 241 31.86 -1.09 -2.93
C TRP A 241 30.71 -1.87 -3.59
N GLN A 242 30.03 -2.74 -2.85
CA GLN A 242 28.82 -3.43 -3.30
C GLN A 242 27.67 -2.44 -3.54
N TYR A 243 27.57 -1.39 -2.72
CA TYR A 243 26.56 -0.35 -2.88
C TYR A 243 26.81 0.46 -4.15
N GLU A 244 28.05 0.90 -4.38
CA GLU A 244 28.39 1.60 -5.63
C GLU A 244 28.15 0.72 -6.85
N LYS A 245 28.53 -0.56 -6.80
CA LYS A 245 28.25 -1.52 -7.87
C LYS A 245 26.74 -1.68 -8.15
N LEU A 246 25.90 -1.66 -7.13
CA LEU A 246 24.45 -1.71 -7.29
C LEU A 246 23.93 -0.42 -7.95
N ARG A 247 24.39 0.73 -7.45
CA ARG A 247 24.04 2.05 -7.97
C ARG A 247 24.42 2.20 -9.44
N GLU A 248 25.66 1.88 -9.81
CA GLU A 248 26.13 1.90 -11.21
C GLU A 248 25.27 1.01 -12.10
N LYS A 249 24.82 -0.14 -11.59
CA LYS A 249 23.99 -1.07 -12.34
C LYS A 249 22.56 -0.58 -12.54
N ILE A 250 21.98 0.09 -11.55
CA ILE A 250 20.66 0.74 -11.68
C ILE A 250 20.76 1.83 -12.75
N VAL A 251 21.75 2.73 -12.63
CA VAL A 251 21.97 3.79 -13.64
C VAL A 251 22.15 3.21 -15.03
N GLN A 252 22.96 2.15 -15.17
CA GLN A 252 23.17 1.49 -16.46
C GLN A 252 21.87 0.94 -17.08
N LEU A 253 20.96 0.41 -16.27
CA LEU A 253 19.71 -0.14 -16.73
C LEU A 253 18.65 0.94 -16.98
N ASP A 254 18.66 2.02 -16.21
CA ASP A 254 17.78 3.18 -16.41
C ASP A 254 18.13 3.97 -17.68
N GLU A 255 19.39 3.91 -18.14
CA GLU A 255 19.83 4.46 -19.43
C GLU A 255 19.39 3.62 -20.65
N ASP A 256 18.91 2.39 -20.44
CA ASP A 256 18.41 1.51 -21.50
C ASP A 256 16.92 1.77 -21.73
N ASP A 257 16.57 2.49 -22.81
CA ASP A 257 15.19 2.87 -23.16
C ASP A 257 14.23 1.66 -23.29
N ASP A 258 14.76 0.47 -23.57
CA ASP A 258 13.98 -0.78 -23.70
C ASP A 258 13.87 -1.56 -22.38
N TYR A 259 14.57 -1.12 -21.33
CA TYR A 259 14.56 -1.81 -20.04
C TYR A 259 13.27 -1.52 -19.27
N GLN A 260 12.61 -2.60 -18.86
CA GLN A 260 11.49 -2.56 -17.93
C GLN A 260 11.87 -3.33 -16.67
N PRO A 261 11.77 -2.72 -15.47
CA PRO A 261 12.03 -3.42 -14.22
C PRO A 261 11.14 -4.65 -14.07
N SER A 262 11.76 -5.76 -13.65
CA SER A 262 11.03 -7.00 -13.37
C SER A 262 10.35 -6.93 -12.01
N PHE A 263 9.13 -7.47 -11.91
CA PHE A 263 8.43 -7.66 -10.63
C PHE A 263 9.29 -8.43 -9.61
N PHE A 264 10.15 -9.34 -10.09
CA PHE A 264 11.00 -10.14 -9.20
C PHE A 264 12.10 -9.31 -8.51
N CYS A 265 12.33 -8.06 -8.91
CA CYS A 265 13.15 -7.10 -8.15
C CYS A 265 12.52 -6.77 -6.78
N TRP A 266 11.20 -6.92 -6.60
CA TRP A 266 10.52 -6.72 -5.32
C TRP A 266 11.05 -7.65 -4.21
N PHE A 267 11.57 -8.83 -4.56
CA PHE A 267 12.22 -9.70 -3.58
C PHE A 267 13.49 -9.08 -2.97
N GLY A 268 14.10 -8.09 -3.63
CA GLY A 268 15.23 -7.32 -3.13
C GLY A 268 14.86 -6.12 -2.27
N PHE A 269 13.59 -5.70 -2.25
CA PHE A 269 13.10 -4.55 -1.48
C PHE A 269 13.38 -4.71 0.02
N ARG A 270 13.78 -3.63 0.68
CA ARG A 270 14.14 -3.65 2.11
C ARG A 270 13.33 -2.69 2.97
N GLY A 271 12.51 -1.83 2.37
CA GLY A 271 11.89 -0.71 3.07
C GLY A 271 12.91 0.39 3.34
N ALA A 272 12.46 1.48 3.96
CA ALA A 272 13.38 2.46 4.55
C ALA A 272 14.24 1.72 5.57
N VAL A 273 15.43 1.30 5.14
CA VAL A 273 16.42 0.74 6.05
C VAL A 273 16.70 1.87 7.03
N ASP A 274 16.79 1.59 8.33
CA ASP A 274 17.23 2.59 9.29
C ASP A 274 18.63 3.05 8.84
N ALA A 275 18.71 4.07 7.98
CA ALA A 275 19.85 4.95 7.85
C ALA A 275 19.88 5.62 9.23
N GLY A 276 20.56 4.93 10.15
CA GLY A 276 20.22 4.96 11.57
C GLY A 276 20.08 6.39 12.00
N LYS A 277 18.87 6.79 12.45
CA LYS A 277 18.49 8.14 12.90
C LYS A 277 19.76 8.89 13.25
N SER A 278 20.29 9.64 12.28
CA SER A 278 21.56 10.32 12.46
C SER A 278 21.36 11.11 13.72
N LYS A 279 22.14 10.74 14.73
CA LYS A 279 21.98 11.22 16.10
C LYS A 279 21.91 12.74 15.96
N LYS A 280 20.73 13.35 16.16
CA LYS A 280 20.63 14.79 16.37
C LYS A 280 21.43 15.04 17.64
N THR A 281 22.72 15.23 17.49
CA THR A 281 23.53 15.99 18.42
C THR A 281 22.86 17.35 18.44
N ASN A 282 22.08 17.58 19.49
CA ASN A 282 21.76 18.93 19.93
C ASN A 282 23.08 19.60 20.27
N GLU A 283 23.74 20.14 19.26
CA GLU A 283 24.70 21.22 19.43
C GLU A 283 24.07 22.43 18.74
N ASP A 284 23.68 23.39 19.57
CA ASP A 284 23.34 24.74 19.16
C ASP A 284 24.46 25.27 18.24
N GLY A 285 24.13 25.43 16.96
CA GLY A 285 25.02 26.00 15.96
C GLY A 285 24.20 26.38 14.74
N GLU A 286 24.00 27.69 14.58
CA GLU A 286 23.46 28.30 13.36
C GLU A 286 24.31 27.88 12.17
N ASP A 287 23.73 27.14 11.21
CA ASP A 287 24.28 27.03 9.86
C ASP A 287 23.12 27.19 8.86
N GLU A 288 23.03 28.40 8.29
CA GLU A 288 22.31 28.64 7.04
C GLU A 288 23.20 28.10 5.92
N GLY A 289 23.00 26.83 5.55
CA GLY A 289 23.67 26.17 4.43
C GLY A 289 22.65 25.59 3.46
N ASP A 290 22.76 26.00 2.19
CA ASP A 290 22.04 25.57 0.98
C ASP A 290 21.11 24.35 1.11
N ASP A 291 19.80 24.61 0.98
CA ASP A 291 18.74 23.59 0.86
C ASP A 291 18.71 22.89 -0.52
N ASP A 292 19.64 23.23 -1.44
CA ASP A 292 19.67 22.72 -2.81
C ASP A 292 20.61 21.50 -3.01
N ASP A 293 21.38 21.08 -1.99
CA ASP A 293 22.30 19.91 -2.07
C ASP A 293 21.79 18.65 -1.33
N ILE A 294 20.62 18.70 -0.68
CA ILE A 294 19.96 17.53 -0.05
C ILE A 294 19.05 16.77 -1.04
N GLU A 295 19.14 17.07 -2.33
CA GLU A 295 18.42 16.34 -3.39
C GLU A 295 19.20 15.10 -3.90
N GLY A 296 20.37 14.79 -3.31
CA GLY A 296 21.38 13.89 -3.89
C GLY A 296 21.51 12.46 -3.36
N MET A 297 20.67 11.97 -2.43
CA MET A 297 20.75 10.57 -1.97
C MET A 297 19.38 9.93 -1.80
N LEU A 298 18.67 9.75 -2.92
CA LEU A 298 17.62 8.74 -2.97
C LEU A 298 18.23 7.39 -2.55
N GLU A 299 17.66 6.76 -1.53
CA GLU A 299 18.09 5.44 -1.09
C GLU A 299 18.13 4.50 -2.30
N VAL A 300 19.28 3.88 -2.56
CA VAL A 300 19.46 2.96 -3.68
C VAL A 300 18.63 1.69 -3.38
N GLU A 301 17.42 1.67 -3.91
CA GLU A 301 16.43 0.61 -3.80
C GLU A 301 16.06 0.12 -5.21
N ILE A 302 16.11 -1.20 -5.43
CA ILE A 302 15.87 -1.80 -6.75
C ILE A 302 14.37 -1.91 -7.07
N PHE A 303 13.52 -1.65 -6.09
CA PHE A 303 12.07 -1.64 -6.25
C PHE A 303 11.44 -0.56 -5.34
N PRO A 304 11.45 0.72 -5.74
CA PRO A 304 11.01 1.83 -4.87
C PRO A 304 9.58 1.70 -4.34
N ALA A 305 8.65 1.17 -5.15
CA ALA A 305 7.24 0.98 -4.78
C ALA A 305 6.99 -0.28 -3.92
N GLY A 306 8.00 -0.79 -3.21
CA GLY A 306 7.93 -2.12 -2.62
C GLY A 306 6.98 -2.26 -1.44
N GLU A 307 6.81 -1.20 -0.64
CA GLU A 307 5.86 -1.17 0.47
C GLU A 307 4.41 -1.05 -0.02
N GLU A 308 4.17 -0.22 -1.04
CA GLU A 308 2.87 -0.10 -1.71
C GLU A 308 2.46 -1.45 -2.30
N LEU A 309 3.34 -2.09 -3.07
CA LEU A 309 3.08 -3.41 -3.64
C LEU A 309 2.79 -4.46 -2.56
N ALA A 310 3.55 -4.47 -1.45
CA ALA A 310 3.28 -5.36 -0.33
C ALA A 310 1.88 -5.13 0.26
N THR A 311 1.48 -3.88 0.39
CA THR A 311 0.18 -3.49 0.93
C THR A 311 -0.96 -3.91 0.01
N THR A 312 -0.88 -3.60 -1.29
CA THR A 312 -1.88 -3.99 -2.30
C THR A 312 -1.99 -5.52 -2.40
N LEU A 313 -0.89 -6.25 -2.33
CA LEU A 313 -0.91 -7.72 -2.30
C LEU A 313 -1.65 -8.26 -1.07
N ALA A 314 -1.47 -7.64 0.10
CA ALA A 314 -1.99 -8.13 1.37
C ALA A 314 -3.44 -7.70 1.66
N GLU A 315 -3.81 -6.47 1.29
CA GLU A 315 -5.08 -5.85 1.64
C GLU A 315 -6.10 -5.85 0.49
N ASP A 316 -5.67 -6.00 -0.76
CA ASP A 316 -6.58 -6.03 -1.92
C ASP A 316 -6.54 -7.36 -2.67
N LEU A 317 -5.41 -7.73 -3.29
CA LEU A 317 -5.33 -8.94 -4.12
C LEU A 317 -5.63 -10.20 -3.30
N TRP A 318 -5.03 -10.34 -2.12
CA TRP A 318 -5.20 -11.52 -1.29
C TRP A 318 -6.64 -11.73 -0.80
N PRO A 319 -7.31 -10.76 -0.13
CA PRO A 319 -8.69 -10.96 0.30
C PRO A 319 -9.66 -11.14 -0.88
N ASP A 320 -9.49 -10.37 -1.96
CA ASP A 320 -10.46 -10.30 -3.05
C ASP A 320 -10.07 -11.13 -4.30
N ALA A 321 -9.13 -12.07 -4.14
CA ALA A 321 -8.65 -12.94 -5.21
C ALA A 321 -9.77 -13.65 -6.00
N MET A 322 -10.89 -14.01 -5.36
CA MET A 322 -12.00 -14.62 -6.07
C MET A 322 -12.68 -13.63 -7.03
N ASP A 323 -12.83 -12.38 -6.63
CA ASP A 323 -13.53 -11.37 -7.41
C ASP A 323 -12.71 -11.02 -8.66
N TYR A 324 -11.39 -10.90 -8.54
CA TYR A 324 -10.48 -10.74 -9.67
C TYR A 324 -10.49 -11.96 -10.61
N PHE A 325 -10.57 -13.18 -10.06
CA PHE A 325 -10.71 -14.37 -10.91
C PHE A 325 -12.01 -14.34 -11.71
N MET A 326 -13.11 -13.95 -11.08
CA MET A 326 -14.43 -13.90 -11.73
C MET A 326 -14.51 -12.77 -12.76
N SER A 327 -13.92 -11.60 -12.50
CA SER A 327 -13.92 -10.47 -13.44
C SER A 327 -13.24 -10.81 -14.76
N ALA A 328 -12.13 -11.57 -14.69
CA ALA A 328 -11.42 -12.04 -15.88
C ALA A 328 -12.29 -12.91 -16.80
N HIS A 329 -13.22 -13.70 -16.22
CA HIS A 329 -14.09 -14.58 -17.01
C HIS A 329 -15.34 -13.85 -17.52
N SER A 330 -15.83 -12.82 -16.81
CA SER A 330 -16.94 -12.00 -17.33
C SER A 330 -16.53 -11.19 -18.55
N GLU A 331 -15.28 -10.70 -18.58
CA GLU A 331 -14.73 -9.96 -19.73
C GLU A 331 -14.55 -10.88 -20.96
N GLU A 332 -14.29 -12.18 -20.77
CA GLU A 332 -14.23 -13.16 -21.87
C GLU A 332 -15.62 -13.53 -22.40
N THR A 333 -16.66 -13.57 -21.55
CA THR A 333 -18.02 -13.95 -22.00
C THR A 333 -18.76 -12.87 -22.78
N ASP A 334 -18.34 -11.60 -22.71
CA ASP A 334 -18.94 -10.51 -23.48
C ASP A 334 -18.48 -10.47 -24.96
N PHE A 335 -17.53 -11.33 -25.36
CA PHE A 335 -17.01 -11.40 -26.74
C PHE A 335 -17.65 -12.48 -27.62
N ASP A 336 -18.47 -13.38 -27.05
CA ASP A 336 -19.01 -14.57 -27.74
C ASP A 336 -20.52 -14.45 -28.13
N ASP A 337 -21.17 -13.29 -27.95
CA ASP A 337 -22.61 -13.11 -28.24
C ASP A 337 -22.92 -12.28 -29.52
N ASP A 338 -21.93 -12.12 -30.42
CA ASP A 338 -22.07 -11.26 -31.62
C ASP A 338 -21.70 -11.99 -32.94
N GLU A 339 -22.04 -13.28 -33.06
CA GLU A 339 -21.99 -13.95 -34.36
C GLU A 339 -23.07 -15.04 -34.50
N HIS A 340 -24.31 -14.63 -34.78
CA HIS A 340 -25.23 -15.38 -35.65
C HIS A 340 -26.32 -14.45 -36.21
N GLU A 341 -25.92 -13.60 -37.16
CA GLU A 341 -26.81 -13.22 -38.27
C GLU A 341 -26.84 -14.41 -39.24
N ASP A 342 -28.01 -15.03 -39.41
CA ASP A 342 -28.39 -15.67 -40.69
C ASP A 342 -29.92 -15.53 -40.85
N GLU A 343 -30.27 -14.80 -41.90
CA GLU A 343 -31.60 -14.47 -42.39
C GLU A 343 -32.33 -15.65 -43.08
N GLU A 344 -33.67 -15.60 -43.08
CA GLU A 344 -34.63 -16.12 -44.10
C GLU A 344 -34.78 -17.67 -44.28
N ASP A 345 -35.93 -18.30 -44.52
CA ASP A 345 -37.34 -17.91 -44.75
C ASP A 345 -38.25 -19.18 -44.68
N ASP A 346 -39.57 -18.96 -44.59
CA ASP A 346 -40.73 -19.80 -44.99
C ASP A 346 -40.99 -21.20 -44.36
N ASP A 347 -42.10 -21.32 -43.61
CA ASP A 347 -43.34 -21.94 -44.14
C ASP A 347 -44.45 -22.11 -43.05
N GLU A 348 -45.57 -21.43 -43.34
CA GLU A 348 -46.96 -21.89 -43.15
C GLU A 348 -47.58 -21.96 -41.73
N ALA A 349 -48.43 -20.97 -41.46
CA ALA A 349 -49.35 -20.88 -40.34
C ALA A 349 -50.54 -21.86 -40.43
N PRO A 350 -51.14 -22.22 -39.28
CA PRO A 350 -52.60 -22.42 -39.24
C PRO A 350 -53.33 -21.45 -38.29
N GLU A 351 -54.20 -20.67 -38.95
CA GLU A 351 -55.54 -20.17 -38.63
C GLU A 351 -56.09 -20.10 -37.18
N LEU A 352 -56.62 -18.91 -36.88
CA LEU A 352 -57.23 -18.43 -35.64
C LEU A 352 -58.54 -19.14 -35.25
N VAL A 353 -58.72 -19.40 -33.96
CA VAL A 353 -60.06 -19.48 -33.34
C VAL A 353 -60.13 -18.53 -32.15
N LEU A 354 -60.81 -17.40 -32.36
CA LEU A 354 -61.28 -16.50 -31.30
C LEU A 354 -62.66 -16.98 -30.83
N VAL A 355 -62.80 -17.38 -29.55
CA VAL A 355 -64.11 -17.39 -28.89
C VAL A 355 -63.99 -16.94 -27.42
N GLN A 356 -64.35 -15.66 -27.25
CA GLN A 356 -65.23 -15.07 -26.22
C GLN A 356 -64.91 -15.19 -24.73
N GLU A 357 -64.79 -14.01 -24.13
CA GLU A 357 -65.00 -13.69 -22.72
C GLU A 357 -66.34 -14.25 -22.22
N ASP A 358 -66.33 -14.89 -21.05
CA ASP A 358 -67.47 -14.83 -20.13
C ASP A 358 -66.99 -14.83 -18.67
N ASN A 359 -66.95 -13.61 -18.15
CA ASN A 359 -67.31 -13.17 -16.82
C ASN A 359 -67.87 -14.24 -15.85
N ALA A 360 -67.15 -14.54 -14.75
CA ALA A 360 -67.77 -14.74 -13.42
C ALA A 360 -66.73 -14.90 -12.30
N ARG A 361 -66.47 -13.79 -11.59
CA ARG A 361 -66.10 -13.81 -10.17
C ARG A 361 -67.38 -14.12 -9.37
N PRO A 362 -67.36 -14.90 -8.28
CA PRO A 362 -67.35 -14.21 -6.98
C PRO A 362 -66.62 -14.93 -5.83
N ARG A 363 -65.91 -14.08 -5.06
CA ARG A 363 -65.74 -14.04 -3.59
C ARG A 363 -65.85 -15.32 -2.74
N LYS A 364 -64.69 -15.70 -2.18
CA LYS A 364 -64.30 -15.70 -0.74
C LYS A 364 -65.35 -16.08 0.34
N LYS A 365 -64.98 -17.13 1.10
CA LYS A 365 -64.94 -17.33 2.58
C LYS A 365 -65.64 -18.64 3.02
N PRO A 366 -65.39 -19.17 4.23
CA PRO A 366 -64.12 -19.42 4.94
C PRO A 366 -64.09 -20.83 5.60
N ARG A 367 -62.96 -21.15 6.27
CA ARG A 367 -62.77 -21.91 7.54
C ARG A 367 -63.84 -22.96 7.92
N THR A 368 -63.54 -24.18 8.34
CA THR A 368 -62.63 -24.59 9.44
C THR A 368 -62.73 -26.12 9.54
N GLY A 369 -61.64 -26.76 9.97
CA GLY A 369 -61.58 -28.14 10.43
C GLY A 369 -60.19 -28.36 11.00
#